data_AF-A0A2G8JQ25-F1
#
_entry.id   AF-A0A2G8JQ25-F1
#
_cell.length_a   1.000
_cell.length_b   1.000
_cell.length_c   1.000
_cell.angle_alpha   90.00
_cell.angle_beta   90.00
_cell.angle_gamma   90.00
#
_symmetry.space_group_name_H-M   'P 1'
#
loop_
_entity.id
_entity.type
_entity.pdbx_description
1 polymer ?
#
loop_
_entity_poly.entity_id
_entity_poly.type
_entity_poly.pdbx_seq_one_letter_code
_entity_poly.pdbx_strand_id
1 'polypeptide(L)'
;CLWEIYCANGGTCANKAASTCKCTTGFKGATCEDRTKKEPAPTGFRVVYILISLYLGAVSLLFCYFMYISPITAGTKPETGKSKERSDFEIKILFLLFLFYLIYVGAEVSFGGYISEFYAATFQACHGSLAAAWFWGTFAFGRGRRIFIATLATPWTMLVSDLVGGVVSTAILVFFPSSKAAFWLGTGLLGLSMASLFPAGIAWLESYVDVSGKVASVLVTGGC
;
A
#
# COMPACT_ATOMS: atom_id res chain seq x y z
N CYS A 1 12.10 -23.49 10.32
CA CYS A 1 13.13 -23.79 9.31
C CYS A 1 14.27 -24.60 9.92
N LEU A 2 14.02 -25.85 10.28
CA LEU A 2 15.04 -26.79 10.76
C LEU A 2 14.90 -28.07 9.91
N TRP A 3 15.90 -28.29 9.05
CA TRP A 3 16.25 -29.46 8.21
C TRP A 3 15.19 -30.21 7.35
N GLU A 4 13.90 -30.19 7.64
CA GLU A 4 12.86 -30.72 6.71
C GLU A 4 12.52 -29.76 5.57
N ILE A 5 13.10 -28.54 5.57
CA ILE A 5 12.70 -27.41 4.72
C ILE A 5 13.73 -27.10 3.62
N TYR A 6 14.81 -27.87 3.50
CA TYR A 6 15.86 -27.56 2.51
C TYR A 6 15.40 -27.78 1.06
N CYS A 7 14.52 -28.76 0.81
CA CYS A 7 13.94 -29.01 -0.51
C CYS A 7 12.49 -28.53 -0.53
N ALA A 8 12.20 -27.54 -1.37
CA ALA A 8 10.87 -26.97 -1.56
C ALA A 8 9.97 -27.91 -2.40
N ASN A 9 8.65 -27.65 -2.38
CA ASN A 9 7.66 -28.24 -3.29
C ASN A 9 7.62 -29.79 -3.30
N GLY A 10 7.83 -30.41 -2.14
CA GLY A 10 7.83 -31.88 -1.99
C GLY A 10 9.09 -32.56 -2.52
N GLY A 11 10.16 -31.79 -2.79
CA GLY A 11 11.47 -32.33 -3.09
C GLY A 11 12.03 -33.14 -1.92
N THR A 12 12.81 -34.17 -2.22
CA THR A 12 13.42 -35.04 -1.21
C THR A 12 14.93 -34.83 -1.15
N CYS A 13 15.51 -34.80 0.05
CA CYS A 13 16.96 -34.70 0.21
C CYS A 13 17.63 -35.98 -0.31
N ALA A 14 18.41 -35.86 -1.39
CA ALA A 14 19.13 -36.99 -1.99
C ALA A 14 20.34 -37.42 -1.15
N ASN A 15 21.00 -36.47 -0.46
CA ASN A 15 22.13 -36.75 0.41
C ASN A 15 22.16 -35.77 1.59
N LYS A 16 22.04 -36.30 2.83
CA LYS A 16 22.00 -35.48 4.05
C LYS A 16 23.32 -34.75 4.35
N ALA A 17 24.43 -35.21 3.79
CA ALA A 17 25.76 -34.60 3.98
C ALA A 17 26.11 -33.53 2.93
N ALA A 18 25.48 -33.57 1.74
CA ALA A 18 25.82 -32.72 0.59
C ALA A 18 24.71 -31.74 0.20
N SER A 19 23.65 -31.61 1.02
CA SER A 19 22.56 -30.63 0.84
C SER A 19 22.02 -30.59 -0.60
N THR A 20 21.74 -31.73 -1.21
CA THR A 20 21.29 -31.82 -2.61
C THR A 20 19.87 -32.37 -2.69
N CYS A 21 18.99 -31.71 -3.44
CA CYS A 21 17.58 -32.04 -3.54
C CYS A 21 17.23 -32.82 -4.81
N LYS A 22 16.33 -33.80 -4.68
CA LYS A 22 15.68 -34.50 -5.79
C LYS A 22 14.28 -33.95 -5.97
N CYS A 23 14.04 -33.30 -7.11
CA CYS A 23 12.80 -32.57 -7.36
C CYS A 23 11.70 -33.45 -7.94
N THR A 24 10.47 -33.20 -7.47
CA THR A 24 9.24 -33.76 -8.03
C THR A 24 9.01 -33.24 -9.44
N THR A 25 8.26 -34.00 -10.25
CA THR A 25 7.93 -33.63 -11.63
C THR A 25 7.27 -32.26 -11.68
N GLY A 26 7.86 -31.32 -12.42
CA GLY A 26 7.36 -29.93 -12.47
C GLY A 26 8.25 -28.91 -11.76
N PHE A 27 9.29 -29.32 -11.03
CA PHE A 27 10.20 -28.43 -10.30
C PHE A 27 11.69 -28.69 -10.62
N LYS A 28 12.53 -27.66 -10.50
CA LYS A 28 13.98 -27.65 -10.75
C LYS A 28 14.70 -26.66 -9.80
N GLY A 29 16.03 -26.59 -9.86
CA GLY A 29 16.84 -25.74 -8.99
C GLY A 29 17.53 -26.54 -7.87
N ALA A 30 18.51 -25.93 -7.20
CA ALA A 30 19.32 -26.61 -6.17
C ALA A 30 18.48 -27.14 -5.00
N THR A 31 17.37 -26.47 -4.73
CA THR A 31 16.41 -26.76 -3.65
C THR A 31 15.00 -27.07 -4.18
N CYS A 32 14.83 -27.36 -5.48
CA CYS A 32 13.53 -27.61 -6.11
C CYS A 32 12.54 -26.43 -6.03
N GLU A 33 13.10 -25.23 -6.09
CA GLU A 33 12.37 -23.99 -5.91
C GLU A 33 11.69 -23.46 -7.18
N ASP A 34 12.25 -23.77 -8.35
CA ASP A 34 11.78 -23.25 -9.63
C ASP A 34 10.79 -24.22 -10.27
N ARG A 35 9.70 -23.73 -10.88
CA ARG A 35 8.86 -24.56 -11.75
C ARG A 35 9.54 -24.81 -13.10
N THR A 36 9.40 -26.01 -13.65
CA THR A 36 9.91 -26.35 -14.99
C THR A 36 9.07 -25.71 -16.09
N LYS A 37 7.78 -25.51 -15.84
CA LYS A 37 6.87 -24.72 -16.68
C LYS A 37 6.69 -23.34 -16.05
N LYS A 38 7.08 -22.28 -16.75
CA LYS A 38 6.54 -20.94 -16.50
C LYS A 38 5.07 -21.01 -16.91
N GLU A 39 4.18 -21.18 -15.94
CA GLU A 39 2.79 -20.84 -16.18
C GLU A 39 2.76 -19.35 -16.57
N PRO A 40 2.03 -18.95 -17.62
CA PRO A 40 1.94 -17.55 -17.98
C PRO A 40 1.49 -16.79 -16.74
N ALA A 41 2.31 -15.83 -16.30
CA ALA A 41 1.95 -14.95 -15.18
C ALA A 41 0.54 -14.42 -15.48
N PRO A 42 -0.44 -14.61 -14.57
CA PRO A 42 -1.82 -14.23 -14.86
C PRO A 42 -1.86 -12.79 -15.34
N THR A 43 -2.29 -12.62 -16.60
CA THR A 43 -2.37 -11.32 -17.28
C THR A 43 -3.26 -10.33 -16.52
N GLY A 44 -4.09 -10.82 -15.59
CA GLY A 44 -4.89 -10.03 -14.66
C GLY A 44 -4.08 -9.21 -13.63
N PHE A 45 -2.83 -9.57 -13.32
CA PHE A 45 -2.12 -8.87 -12.22
C PHE A 45 -1.53 -7.51 -12.61
N ARG A 46 -1.12 -7.31 -13.87
CA ARG A 46 -0.79 -5.96 -14.38
C ARG A 46 -2.01 -5.04 -14.33
N VAL A 47 -3.20 -5.59 -14.57
CA VAL A 47 -4.46 -4.86 -14.47
C VAL A 47 -4.67 -4.38 -13.04
N VAL A 48 -4.38 -5.20 -12.03
CA VAL A 48 -4.46 -4.78 -10.62
C VAL A 48 -3.54 -3.57 -10.34
N TYR A 49 -2.28 -3.61 -10.76
CA TYR A 49 -1.37 -2.47 -10.57
C TYR A 49 -1.80 -1.21 -11.32
N ILE A 50 -2.33 -1.37 -12.55
CA ILE A 50 -2.84 -0.26 -13.35
C ILE A 50 -4.09 0.35 -12.69
N LEU A 51 -5.00 -0.48 -12.17
CA LEU A 51 -6.20 0.00 -11.48
C LEU A 51 -5.84 0.76 -10.19
N ILE A 52 -4.92 0.22 -9.38
CA ILE A 52 -4.42 0.90 -8.18
C ILE A 52 -3.73 2.22 -8.55
N SER A 53 -2.92 2.23 -9.62
CA SER A 53 -2.21 3.44 -10.06
C SER A 53 -3.14 4.51 -10.64
N LEU A 54 -4.16 4.12 -11.41
CA LEU A 54 -5.18 5.03 -11.93
C LEU A 54 -6.01 5.62 -10.78
N TYR A 55 -6.38 4.79 -9.81
CA TYR A 55 -7.09 5.24 -8.61
C TYR A 55 -6.25 6.22 -7.78
N LEU A 56 -5.02 5.85 -7.40
CA LEU A 56 -4.13 6.71 -6.62
C LEU A 56 -3.80 8.01 -7.38
N GLY A 57 -3.64 7.94 -8.69
CA GLY A 57 -3.45 9.12 -9.54
C GLY A 57 -4.68 10.03 -9.53
N ALA A 58 -5.88 9.49 -9.74
CA ALA A 58 -7.13 10.25 -9.70
C ALA A 58 -7.36 10.90 -8.33
N VAL A 59 -7.12 10.18 -7.24
CA VAL A 59 -7.20 10.72 -5.87
C VAL A 59 -6.18 11.81 -5.65
N SER A 60 -4.92 11.61 -6.06
CA SER A 60 -3.88 12.63 -5.94
C SER A 60 -4.29 13.92 -6.67
N LEU A 61 -4.87 13.79 -7.86
CA LEU A 61 -5.37 14.93 -8.63
C LEU A 61 -6.57 15.61 -7.97
N LEU A 62 -7.54 14.85 -7.45
CA LEU A 62 -8.70 15.40 -6.73
C LEU A 62 -8.28 16.12 -5.44
N PHE A 63 -7.35 15.54 -4.69
CA PHE A 63 -6.80 16.13 -3.47
C PHE A 63 -6.01 17.39 -3.77
N CYS A 64 -5.12 17.36 -4.77
CA CYS A 64 -4.39 18.56 -5.24
C CYS A 64 -5.33 19.65 -5.78
N TYR A 65 -6.38 19.27 -6.52
CA TYR A 65 -7.41 20.19 -7.01
C TYR A 65 -8.17 20.84 -5.86
N PHE A 66 -8.60 20.05 -4.88
CA PHE A 66 -9.28 20.53 -3.69
C PHE A 66 -8.39 21.49 -2.88
N MET A 67 -7.10 21.15 -2.73
CA MET A 67 -6.10 21.98 -2.05
C MET A 67 -5.76 23.25 -2.82
N TYR A 68 -5.77 23.21 -4.15
CA TYR A 68 -5.56 24.38 -4.99
C TYR A 68 -6.73 25.36 -4.88
N ILE A 69 -7.96 24.85 -4.79
CA ILE A 69 -9.19 25.65 -4.69
C ILE A 69 -9.48 26.10 -3.26
N SER A 70 -8.99 25.36 -2.28
CA SER A 70 -9.09 25.73 -0.88
C SER A 70 -7.81 26.46 -0.50
N PRO A 71 -7.69 27.79 -0.73
CA PRO A 71 -6.59 28.52 -0.13
C PRO A 71 -6.69 28.27 1.36
N ILE A 72 -5.58 27.84 1.95
CA ILE A 72 -5.39 27.83 3.39
C ILE A 72 -5.66 29.26 3.83
N THR A 73 -6.88 29.56 4.25
CA THR A 73 -7.17 30.76 5.03
C THR A 73 -6.56 30.49 6.39
N ALA A 74 -5.24 30.62 6.45
CA ALA A 74 -4.51 30.73 7.70
C ALA A 74 -5.12 31.92 8.45
N GLY A 75 -5.82 31.64 9.54
CA GLY A 75 -5.98 32.60 10.63
C GLY A 75 -7.23 33.49 10.65
N THR A 76 -8.20 33.36 9.75
CA THR A 76 -9.47 34.10 9.93
C THR A 76 -10.57 33.17 10.44
N LYS A 77 -10.87 33.28 11.74
CA LYS A 77 -12.12 32.78 12.34
C LYS A 77 -13.27 33.17 11.41
N PRO A 78 -14.07 32.24 10.86
CA PRO A 78 -15.18 32.61 10.01
C PRO A 78 -16.21 33.39 10.83
N GLU A 79 -16.60 34.55 10.31
CA GLU A 79 -17.65 35.37 10.88
C GLU A 79 -18.96 34.58 11.06
N THR A 80 -19.62 34.87 12.17
CA THR A 80 -20.93 34.38 12.59
C THR A 80 -22.00 34.66 11.52
N GLY A 81 -22.23 33.72 10.59
CA GLY A 81 -23.31 33.85 9.59
C GLY A 81 -23.57 32.69 8.63
N LYS A 82 -22.63 31.74 8.44
CA LYS A 82 -22.75 30.69 7.39
C LYS A 82 -22.95 29.26 7.92
N SER A 83 -23.93 29.02 8.79
CA SER A 83 -24.15 27.67 9.38
C SER A 83 -24.53 26.59 8.36
N LYS A 84 -25.36 26.92 7.37
CA LYS A 84 -25.83 25.95 6.36
C LYS A 84 -24.75 25.60 5.33
N GLU A 85 -24.01 26.60 4.85
CA GLU A 85 -22.91 26.42 3.89
C GLU A 85 -21.73 25.64 4.50
N ARG A 86 -21.48 25.82 5.80
CA ARG A 86 -20.49 25.05 6.57
C ARG A 86 -20.87 23.57 6.72
N SER A 87 -22.14 23.28 6.98
CA SER A 87 -22.64 21.89 7.10
C SER A 87 -22.58 21.14 5.76
N ASP A 88 -22.88 21.80 4.64
CA ASP A 88 -22.81 21.17 3.32
C ASP A 88 -21.36 20.88 2.91
N PHE A 89 -20.42 21.77 3.24
CA PHE A 89 -18.99 21.54 3.04
C PHE A 89 -18.48 20.37 3.88
N GLU A 90 -18.82 20.34 5.17
CA GLU A 90 -18.45 19.26 6.11
C GLU A 90 -18.96 17.89 5.62
N ILE A 91 -20.22 17.79 5.19
CA ILE A 91 -20.77 16.54 4.67
C ILE A 91 -20.04 16.09 3.39
N LYS A 92 -19.74 17.02 2.48
CA LYS A 92 -19.03 16.71 1.22
C LYS A 92 -17.61 16.20 1.47
N ILE A 93 -16.85 16.86 2.35
CA ILE A 93 -15.48 16.44 2.66
C ILE A 93 -15.45 15.10 3.41
N LEU A 94 -16.39 14.87 4.33
CA LEU A 94 -16.51 13.61 5.05
C LEU A 94 -16.90 12.46 4.13
N PHE A 95 -17.85 12.67 3.21
CA PHE A 95 -18.22 11.67 2.22
C PHE A 95 -17.06 11.34 1.27
N LEU A 96 -16.32 12.35 0.83
CA LEU A 96 -15.14 12.16 -0.02
C LEU A 96 -14.03 11.38 0.71
N LEU A 97 -13.74 11.72 1.97
CA LEU A 97 -12.75 11.03 2.79
C LEU A 97 -13.18 9.60 3.14
N PHE A 98 -14.47 9.38 3.38
CA PHE A 98 -15.03 8.04 3.59
C PHE A 98 -14.80 7.14 2.38
N LEU A 99 -15.20 7.60 1.18
CA LEU A 99 -14.97 6.84 -0.05
C LEU A 99 -13.49 6.63 -0.33
N PHE A 100 -12.67 7.64 -0.06
CA PHE A 100 -11.23 7.55 -0.17
C PHE A 100 -10.67 6.43 0.72
N TYR A 101 -10.98 6.43 2.02
CA TYR A 101 -10.50 5.40 2.94
C TYR A 101 -11.03 4.01 2.60
N LEU A 102 -12.29 3.90 2.15
CA LEU A 102 -12.89 2.64 1.73
C LEU A 102 -12.11 1.98 0.59
N ILE A 103 -11.88 2.73 -0.48
CA ILE A 103 -11.20 2.18 -1.65
C ILE A 103 -9.71 2.02 -1.35
N TYR A 104 -9.12 2.95 -0.61
CA TYR A 104 -7.70 2.94 -0.30
C TYR A 104 -7.31 1.79 0.64
N VAL A 105 -7.99 1.65 1.79
CA VAL A 105 -7.73 0.54 2.72
C VAL A 105 -8.15 -0.79 2.09
N GLY A 106 -9.24 -0.80 1.33
CA GLY A 106 -9.61 -1.96 0.51
C GLY A 106 -8.48 -2.39 -0.44
N ALA A 107 -7.85 -1.44 -1.13
CA ALA A 107 -6.70 -1.70 -2.00
C ALA A 107 -5.45 -2.15 -1.20
N GLU A 108 -5.21 -1.57 -0.03
CA GLU A 108 -4.12 -1.94 0.88
C GLU A 108 -4.24 -3.40 1.34
N VAL A 109 -5.39 -3.78 1.88
CA VAL A 109 -5.66 -5.15 2.38
C VAL A 109 -5.67 -6.15 1.23
N SER A 110 -6.27 -5.78 0.09
CA SER A 110 -6.24 -6.64 -1.11
C SER A 110 -4.82 -6.87 -1.60
N PHE A 111 -4.02 -5.80 -1.73
CA PHE A 111 -2.63 -5.92 -2.14
C PHE A 111 -1.81 -6.76 -1.16
N GLY A 112 -1.95 -6.51 0.15
CA GLY A 112 -1.28 -7.26 1.21
C GLY A 112 -1.68 -8.75 1.25
N GLY A 113 -2.90 -9.08 0.86
CA GLY A 113 -3.36 -10.47 0.73
C GLY A 113 -2.81 -11.19 -0.50
N TYR A 114 -2.82 -10.53 -1.66
CA TYR A 114 -2.44 -11.15 -2.94
C TYR A 114 -0.93 -11.11 -3.26
N ILE A 115 -0.14 -10.30 -2.54
CA ILE A 115 1.28 -10.12 -2.85
C ILE A 115 2.10 -11.42 -2.76
N SER A 116 1.74 -12.32 -1.82
CA SER A 116 2.41 -13.61 -1.66
C SER A 116 2.20 -14.52 -2.87
N GLU A 117 0.95 -14.57 -3.35
CA GLU A 117 0.58 -15.33 -4.55
C GLU A 117 1.20 -14.74 -5.81
N PHE A 118 1.23 -13.41 -5.90
CA PHE A 118 1.87 -12.70 -7.01
C PHE A 118 3.37 -13.03 -7.11
N TYR A 119 4.09 -12.94 -5.99
CA TYR A 119 5.51 -13.23 -5.96
C TYR A 119 5.78 -14.71 -6.28
N ALA A 120 4.93 -15.61 -5.76
CA ALA A 120 5.01 -17.03 -6.03
C ALA A 120 4.80 -17.38 -7.51
N ALA A 121 3.84 -16.71 -8.17
CA ALA A 121 3.53 -16.92 -9.58
C ALA A 121 4.57 -16.32 -10.54
N THR A 122 5.18 -15.19 -10.18
CA THR A 122 6.09 -14.43 -11.07
C THR A 122 7.55 -14.81 -10.88
N PHE A 123 7.98 -15.09 -9.65
CA PHE A 123 9.37 -15.31 -9.30
C PHE A 123 9.60 -16.68 -8.67
N GLN A 124 9.17 -16.90 -7.42
CA GLN A 124 9.48 -18.11 -6.67
C GLN A 124 8.52 -18.29 -5.48
N ALA A 125 7.89 -19.47 -5.36
CA ALA A 125 6.89 -19.74 -4.33
C ALA A 125 7.43 -19.65 -2.89
N CYS A 126 8.68 -20.06 -2.66
CA CYS A 126 9.28 -20.12 -1.33
C CYS A 126 9.39 -18.74 -0.64
N HIS A 127 9.54 -17.66 -1.41
CA HIS A 127 9.70 -16.30 -0.86
C HIS A 127 8.39 -15.47 -0.90
N GLY A 128 7.24 -16.09 -1.23
CA GLY A 128 5.96 -15.38 -1.27
C GLY A 128 5.58 -14.75 0.07
N SER A 129 5.72 -15.50 1.17
CA SER A 129 5.47 -14.99 2.52
C SER A 129 6.43 -13.86 2.93
N LEU A 130 7.68 -13.89 2.41
CA LEU A 130 8.64 -12.82 2.63
C LEU A 130 8.21 -11.52 1.93
N ALA A 131 7.56 -11.61 0.76
CA ALA A 131 7.01 -10.43 0.08
C ALA A 131 5.91 -9.74 0.90
N ALA A 132 5.00 -10.51 1.51
CA ALA A 132 4.01 -9.97 2.44
C ALA A 132 4.64 -9.38 3.70
N ALA A 133 5.62 -10.08 4.29
CA ALA A 133 6.35 -9.58 5.46
C ALA A 133 7.08 -8.27 5.15
N TRP A 134 7.64 -8.13 3.95
CA TRP A 134 8.29 -6.90 3.50
C TRP A 134 7.30 -5.75 3.33
N PHE A 135 6.14 -6.00 2.73
CA PHE A 135 5.09 -4.99 2.61
C PHE A 135 4.62 -4.49 3.98
N TRP A 136 4.16 -5.39 4.85
CA TRP A 136 3.66 -5.02 6.18
C TRP A 136 4.77 -4.48 7.08
N GLY A 137 6.01 -4.96 6.93
CA GLY A 137 7.18 -4.49 7.67
C GLY A 137 7.56 -3.06 7.29
N THR A 138 7.63 -2.74 5.99
CA THR A 138 7.89 -1.37 5.52
C THR A 138 6.74 -0.42 5.86
N PHE A 139 5.51 -0.91 5.86
CA PHE A 139 4.33 -0.17 6.32
C PHE A 139 4.39 0.15 7.82
N ALA A 140 4.69 -0.85 8.67
CA ALA A 140 4.89 -0.65 10.10
C ALA A 140 6.05 0.31 10.39
N PHE A 141 7.15 0.16 9.66
CA PHE A 141 8.28 1.08 9.73
C PHE A 141 7.90 2.50 9.32
N GLY A 142 7.09 2.66 8.28
CA GLY A 142 6.54 3.94 7.85
C GLY A 142 5.77 4.64 8.95
N ARG A 143 4.93 3.91 9.69
CA ARG A 143 4.20 4.44 10.85
C ARG A 143 5.14 4.89 11.96
N GLY A 144 6.20 4.11 12.26
CA GLY A 144 7.22 4.47 13.25
C GLY A 144 8.04 5.71 12.86
N ARG A 145 8.48 5.80 11.59
CA ARG A 145 9.24 6.95 11.06
C ARG A 145 8.49 8.26 11.28
N ARG A 146 7.16 8.23 11.22
CA ARG A 146 6.31 9.42 11.30
C ARG A 146 6.21 10.00 12.69
N ILE A 147 6.45 9.21 13.74
CA ILE A 147 6.50 9.74 15.11
C ILE A 147 7.65 10.74 15.24
N PHE A 148 8.80 10.46 14.63
CA PHE A 148 9.96 11.36 14.63
C PHE A 148 9.83 12.52 13.63
N ILE A 149 9.15 12.32 12.50
CA ILE A 149 8.97 13.35 11.47
C ILE A 149 7.79 14.29 11.80
N ALA A 150 6.81 13.85 12.59
CA ALA A 150 5.65 14.66 12.98
C ALA A 150 6.02 15.89 13.81
N THR A 151 7.22 15.93 14.41
CA THR A 151 7.74 17.11 15.09
C THR A 151 8.32 18.17 14.13
N LEU A 152 8.54 17.81 12.86
CA LEU A 152 9.24 18.65 11.87
C LEU A 152 8.42 18.94 10.60
N ALA A 153 7.41 18.11 10.29
CA ALA A 153 6.65 18.20 9.05
C ALA A 153 5.19 18.60 9.30
N THR A 154 4.64 19.43 8.41
CA THR A 154 3.21 19.78 8.44
C THR A 154 2.36 18.64 7.84
N PRO A 155 1.10 18.44 8.29
CA PRO A 155 0.19 17.41 7.77
C PRO A 155 0.06 17.43 6.24
N TRP A 156 0.19 18.62 5.64
CA TRP A 156 0.22 18.82 4.20
C TRP A 156 1.43 18.16 3.51
N THR A 157 2.65 18.49 3.94
CA THR A 157 3.88 17.93 3.35
C THR A 157 3.92 16.40 3.47
N MET A 158 3.38 15.92 4.58
CA MET A 158 3.15 14.53 4.91
C MET A 158 2.26 13.83 3.87
N LEU A 159 1.05 14.35 3.61
CA LEU A 159 0.12 13.80 2.63
C LEU A 159 0.66 13.84 1.20
N VAL A 160 1.26 14.95 0.78
CA VAL A 160 1.84 15.09 -0.57
C VAL A 160 2.97 14.09 -0.78
N SER A 161 3.85 13.92 0.22
CA SER A 161 4.95 12.95 0.14
C SER A 161 4.46 11.51 -0.01
N ASP A 162 3.36 11.18 0.68
CA ASP A 162 2.75 9.85 0.65
C ASP A 162 2.07 9.59 -0.71
N LEU A 163 1.35 10.58 -1.26
CA LEU A 163 0.73 10.50 -2.59
C LEU A 163 1.78 10.35 -3.70
N VAL A 164 2.83 11.17 -3.68
CA VAL A 164 3.93 11.08 -4.66
C VAL A 164 4.64 9.74 -4.55
N GLY A 165 4.94 9.28 -3.33
CA GLY A 165 5.55 7.97 -3.09
C GLY A 165 4.71 6.82 -3.63
N GLY A 166 3.39 6.89 -3.45
CA GLY A 166 2.44 5.91 -3.98
C GLY A 166 2.45 5.85 -5.51
N VAL A 167 2.36 7.01 -6.18
CA VAL A 167 2.38 7.09 -7.66
C VAL A 167 3.71 6.59 -8.23
N VAL A 168 4.84 6.99 -7.64
CA VAL A 168 6.17 6.53 -8.08
C VAL A 168 6.31 5.02 -7.89
N SER A 169 5.83 4.50 -6.76
CA SER A 169 5.88 3.07 -6.47
C SER A 169 5.07 2.26 -7.49
N THR A 170 3.81 2.63 -7.74
CA THR A 170 2.97 1.89 -8.70
C THR A 170 3.51 2.00 -10.11
N ALA A 171 4.11 3.13 -10.49
CA ALA A 171 4.79 3.28 -11.78
C ALA A 171 5.95 2.29 -11.93
N ILE A 172 6.79 2.13 -10.90
CA ILE A 172 7.91 1.15 -10.92
C ILE A 172 7.36 -0.27 -11.14
N LEU A 173 6.28 -0.64 -10.44
CA LEU A 173 5.66 -1.97 -10.56
C LEU A 173 5.01 -2.21 -11.94
N VAL A 174 4.45 -1.17 -12.57
CA VAL A 174 3.84 -1.26 -13.90
C VAL A 174 4.88 -1.35 -15.01
N PHE A 175 5.94 -0.54 -14.96
CA PHE A 175 6.97 -0.51 -16.02
C PHE A 175 7.95 -1.68 -15.96
N PHE A 176 8.25 -2.21 -14.76
CA PHE A 176 9.24 -3.28 -14.56
C PHE A 176 8.68 -4.52 -13.84
N PRO A 177 7.61 -5.16 -14.34
CA PRO A 177 6.91 -6.24 -13.64
C PRO A 177 7.71 -7.54 -13.56
N SER A 178 8.74 -7.71 -14.40
CA SER A 178 9.58 -8.93 -14.45
C SER A 178 10.90 -8.81 -13.68
N SER A 179 11.18 -7.65 -13.07
CA SER A 179 12.42 -7.43 -12.32
C SER A 179 12.19 -7.66 -10.82
N LYS A 180 12.95 -8.60 -10.23
CA LYS A 180 12.90 -8.85 -8.77
C LYS A 180 13.21 -7.58 -7.98
N ALA A 181 14.22 -6.82 -8.40
CA ALA A 181 14.63 -5.59 -7.71
C ALA A 181 13.53 -4.52 -7.76
N ALA A 182 12.90 -4.32 -8.92
CA ALA A 182 11.80 -3.37 -9.07
C ALA A 182 10.59 -3.77 -8.22
N PHE A 183 10.31 -5.07 -8.11
CA PHE A 183 9.25 -5.57 -7.25
C PHE A 183 9.49 -5.24 -5.77
N TRP A 184 10.67 -5.56 -5.23
CA TRP A 184 10.99 -5.30 -3.82
C TRP A 184 11.01 -3.80 -3.50
N LEU A 185 11.61 -3.00 -4.39
CA LEU A 185 11.65 -1.54 -4.25
C LEU A 185 10.24 -0.92 -4.34
N GLY A 186 9.46 -1.30 -5.35
CA GLY A 186 8.09 -0.84 -5.53
C GLY A 186 7.22 -1.21 -4.34
N THR A 187 7.18 -2.49 -3.96
CA THR A 187 6.41 -2.97 -2.80
C THR A 187 6.78 -2.25 -1.51
N GLY A 188 8.08 -2.12 -1.23
CA GLY A 188 8.55 -1.46 0.00
C GLY A 188 8.22 0.03 0.01
N LEU A 189 8.38 0.71 -1.13
CA LEU A 189 8.00 2.11 -1.28
C LEU A 189 6.48 2.31 -1.18
N LEU A 190 5.70 1.36 -1.72
CA LEU A 190 4.24 1.38 -1.62
C LEU A 190 3.82 1.27 -0.15
N GLY A 191 4.30 0.26 0.56
CA GLY A 191 4.03 0.08 1.99
C GLY A 191 4.45 1.29 2.82
N LEU A 192 5.63 1.87 2.54
CA LEU A 192 6.11 3.08 3.21
C LEU A 192 5.22 4.29 2.95
N SER A 193 4.82 4.52 1.70
CA SER A 193 3.92 5.63 1.33
C SER A 193 2.52 5.45 1.89
N MET A 194 2.05 4.20 1.96
CA MET A 194 0.70 3.92 2.41
C MET A 194 0.51 4.04 3.93
N ALA A 195 1.61 3.94 4.68
CA ALA A 195 1.64 3.89 6.13
C ALA A 195 0.93 5.07 6.83
N SER A 196 1.02 6.27 6.26
CA SER A 196 0.63 7.50 6.94
C SER A 196 -0.49 8.31 6.29
N LEU A 197 -1.07 7.82 5.20
CA LEU A 197 -2.23 8.46 4.56
C LEU A 197 -3.43 8.55 5.50
N PHE A 198 -3.71 7.48 6.26
CA PHE A 198 -4.80 7.47 7.23
C PHE A 198 -4.59 8.45 8.39
N PRO A 199 -3.51 8.38 9.20
CA PRO A 199 -3.31 9.33 10.31
C PRO A 199 -3.08 10.77 9.84
N ALA A 200 -2.41 10.99 8.70
CA ALA A 200 -2.20 12.35 8.18
C ALA A 200 -3.50 12.96 7.62
N GLY A 201 -4.39 12.15 7.04
CA GLY A 201 -5.69 12.61 6.57
C GLY A 201 -6.62 13.02 7.71
N ILE A 202 -6.59 12.32 8.85
CA ILE A 202 -7.30 12.74 10.06
C ILE A 202 -6.74 14.06 10.61
N ALA A 203 -5.41 14.16 10.76
CA ALA A 203 -4.77 15.40 11.24
C ALA A 203 -5.00 16.59 10.32
N TRP A 204 -5.11 16.35 9.01
CA TRP A 204 -5.51 17.37 8.04
C TRP A 204 -6.98 17.76 8.18
N LEU A 205 -7.89 16.79 8.36
CA LEU A 205 -9.32 17.07 8.56
C LEU A 205 -9.58 17.89 9.84
N GLU A 206 -8.85 17.63 10.92
CA GLU A 206 -8.93 18.41 12.17
C GLU A 206 -8.66 19.90 11.97
N SER A 207 -7.92 20.28 10.92
CA SER A 207 -7.70 21.69 10.61
C SER A 207 -8.91 22.40 9.97
N TYR A 208 -9.92 21.65 9.49
CA TYR A 208 -11.12 22.16 8.82
C TYR A 208 -12.41 21.90 9.61
N VAL A 209 -12.49 20.76 10.29
CA VAL A 209 -13.68 20.27 11.01
C VAL A 209 -13.26 19.86 12.41
N ASP A 210 -14.01 20.28 13.43
CA ASP A 210 -13.84 19.74 14.78
C ASP A 210 -14.18 18.25 14.74
N VAL A 211 -13.15 17.40 14.83
CA VAL A 211 -13.31 15.95 14.79
C VAL A 211 -13.99 15.47 16.08
N SER A 212 -15.32 15.43 16.04
CA SER A 212 -16.14 14.80 17.07
C SER A 212 -16.10 13.27 16.91
N GLY A 213 -16.44 12.52 17.97
CA GLY A 213 -16.50 11.06 17.93
C GLY A 213 -17.40 10.51 16.80
N LYS A 214 -18.44 11.24 16.38
CA LYS A 214 -19.27 10.87 15.22
C LYS A 214 -18.50 10.92 13.90
N VAL A 215 -17.71 11.98 13.70
CA VAL A 215 -16.88 12.19 12.51
C VAL A 215 -15.78 11.13 12.43
N ALA A 216 -15.09 10.89 13.56
CA ALA A 216 -14.07 9.84 13.64
C ALA A 216 -14.66 8.46 13.32
N SER A 217 -15.83 8.12 13.86
CA SER A 217 -16.49 6.84 13.60
C SER A 217 -16.83 6.64 12.12
N VAL A 218 -17.30 7.68 11.42
CA VAL A 218 -17.59 7.59 9.97
C VAL A 218 -16.31 7.28 9.19
N LEU A 219 -15.21 7.97 9.50
CA LEU A 219 -13.93 7.78 8.80
C LEU A 219 -13.30 6.43 9.10
N VAL A 220 -13.38 5.95 10.35
CA VAL A 220 -12.94 4.62 10.75
C VAL A 220 -13.78 3.54 10.08
N THR A 221 -15.10 3.74 9.97
CA THR A 221 -15.98 2.81 9.25
C THR A 221 -15.62 2.72 7.76
N GLY A 222 -15.15 3.80 7.17
CA GLY A 222 -14.60 3.77 5.82
C GLY A 222 -13.26 3.03 5.73
N GLY A 223 -12.47 3.02 6.81
CA GLY A 223 -11.15 2.39 6.83
C GLY A 223 -11.11 0.94 7.35
N CYS A 224 -12.25 0.32 7.63
CA CYS A 224 -12.37 -1.06 8.11
C CYS A 224 -13.08 -1.93 7.06
#